data_AF-A0A7W1BKE3-F1
#
_entry.id   AF-A0A7W1BKE3-F1
#
_cell.length_a   1.000
_cell.length_b   1.000
_cell.length_c   1.000
_cell.angle_alpha   90.00
_cell.angle_beta   90.00
_cell.angle_gamma   90.00
#
_symmetry.space_group_name_H-M   'P 1'
#
loop_
_entity.id
_entity.type
_entity.pdbx_description
1 polymer ?
#
loop_
_entity_poly.entity_id
_entity_poly.type
_entity_poly.pdbx_seq_one_letter_code
_entity_poly.pdbx_strand_id
1 'polypeptide(L)' 'MQMLPAWMVYDFGLMYALFQAEGLRATPAQLEETKAIVGAPPRRFEDYARETVASWR' A
#
# COMPACT_ATOMS: atom_id res chain seq x y z
N MET A 1 25.57 -10.73 1.09
CA MET A 1 24.46 -9.89 1.58
C MET A 1 24.42 -8.65 0.72
N GLN A 2 23.43 -8.54 -0.17
CA GLN A 2 23.36 -7.40 -1.10
C GLN A 2 22.67 -6.24 -0.38
N MET A 3 23.43 -5.19 -0.09
CA MET A 3 22.90 -3.97 0.52
C MET A 3 22.23 -3.12 -0.56
N LEU A 4 21.13 -2.47 -0.19
CA LEU A 4 20.45 -1.52 -1.06
C LEU A 4 21.42 -0.37 -1.41
N PRO A 5 21.38 0.16 -2.65
CA PRO A 5 22.16 1.33 -3.01
C PRO A 5 21.83 2.54 -2.12
N ALA A 6 22.82 3.41 -1.87
CA ALA A 6 22.65 4.56 -0.98
C ALA A 6 21.50 5.50 -1.40
N TRP A 7 21.32 5.72 -2.70
CA TRP A 7 20.21 6.52 -3.22
C TRP A 7 18.84 5.92 -2.86
N MET A 8 18.70 4.60 -2.92
CA MET A 8 17.44 3.91 -2.63
C MET A 8 17.10 4.01 -1.13
N VAL A 9 18.11 3.90 -0.27
CA VAL A 9 17.92 4.08 1.18
C VAL A 9 17.42 5.49 1.49
N TYR A 10 17.99 6.51 0.84
CA TYR A 10 17.55 7.89 0.97
C TYR A 10 16.11 8.08 0.50
N ASP A 11 15.78 7.62 -0.70
CA ASP A 11 14.45 7.78 -1.29
C ASP A 11 13.37 7.05 -0.49
N PHE A 12 13.65 5.84 -0.01
CA PHE A 12 12.74 5.12 0.89
C PHE A 12 12.54 5.85 2.21
N GLY A 13 13.60 6.47 2.75
CA GLY A 13 13.49 7.31 3.94
C GLY A 13 12.46 8.42 3.77
N LEU A 14 12.54 9.16 2.65
CA LEU A 14 11.58 10.22 2.33
C LEU A 14 10.16 9.69 2.13
N MET A 15 10.01 8.62 1.35
CA MET A 15 8.71 8.01 1.07
C MET A 15 8.02 7.54 2.35
N TYR A 16 8.72 6.79 3.20
CA TYR A 16 8.14 6.30 4.45
C TYR A 16 7.84 7.41 5.44
N ALA A 17 8.69 8.45 5.52
CA ALA A 17 8.43 9.60 6.36
C ALA A 17 7.12 10.31 5.96
N LEU A 18 6.91 10.49 4.65
CA LEU A 18 5.67 11.08 4.13
C LEU A 18 4.45 10.21 4.47
N PHE A 19 4.54 8.89 4.26
CA PHE A 19 3.43 7.97 4.57
C PHE A 19 3.06 7.96 6.05
N GLN A 20 4.04 8.12 6.95
CA GLN A 20 3.79 8.19 8.39
C GLN A 20 3.19 9.54 8.80
N ALA A 21 3.63 10.63 8.18
CA ALA A 21 3.15 11.98 8.50
C ALA A 21 1.73 12.23 7.98
N GLU A 22 1.47 11.89 6.71
CA GLU A 22 0.24 12.24 6.00
C GLU A 22 -0.76 11.07 5.90
N GLY A 23 -0.29 9.85 6.15
CA GLY A 23 -1.06 8.64 5.86
C GLY A 23 -1.17 8.37 4.36
N LEU A 24 -1.96 7.35 4.02
CA LEU A 24 -2.24 6.93 2.64
C LEU A 24 -3.74 6.74 2.40
N ARG A 25 -4.57 7.59 3.03
CA ARG A 25 -6.02 7.49 2.90
C ARG A 25 -6.47 8.03 1.55
N ALA A 26 -7.04 7.16 0.72
CA ALA A 26 -7.63 7.57 -0.55
C ALA A 26 -8.79 8.55 -0.35
N THR A 27 -8.88 9.53 -1.25
CA THR A 27 -10.05 10.40 -1.36
C THR A 27 -11.22 9.64 -1.98
N PRO A 28 -12.47 10.13 -1.84
CA PRO A 28 -13.62 9.52 -2.51
C PRO A 28 -13.45 9.40 -4.03
N ALA A 29 -12.86 10.40 -4.68
CA ALA A 29 -12.60 10.37 -6.13
C ALA A 29 -11.61 9.25 -6.49
N GLN A 30 -10.52 9.11 -5.74
CA GLN A 30 -9.53 8.06 -5.96
C GLN A 30 -10.11 6.66 -5.74
N LEU A 31 -11.06 6.49 -4.81
CA LEU A 31 -11.75 5.21 -4.62
C LEU A 31 -12.60 4.84 -5.84
N GLU A 32 -13.35 5.79 -6.40
CA GLU A 32 -14.15 5.56 -7.60
C GLU A 32 -13.28 5.31 -8.84
N GLU A 33 -12.19 6.04 -9.00
CA GLU A 33 -11.20 5.79 -10.07
C GLU A 33 -10.61 4.39 -9.95
N THR A 34 -10.20 3.98 -8.73
CA THR A 34 -9.67 2.64 -8.46
C THR A 34 -10.69 1.57 -8.82
N LYS A 35 -11.96 1.76 -8.43
CA LYS A 35 -13.05 0.85 -8.76
C LYS A 35 -13.30 0.76 -10.27
N ALA A 36 -13.22 1.87 -10.99
CA ALA A 36 -13.36 1.91 -12.44
C ALA A 36 -12.23 1.15 -13.15
N ILE A 37 -10.99 1.29 -12.66
CA ILE A 37 -9.81 0.62 -13.23
C ILE A 37 -9.82 -0.89 -12.94
N VAL A 38 -10.10 -1.27 -11.69
CA VAL A 38 -10.04 -2.67 -11.23
C VAL A 38 -11.32 -3.45 -11.58
N GLY A 39 -12.44 -2.76 -11.81
CA GLY A 39 -13.75 -3.36 -12.08
C GLY A 39 -14.49 -3.86 -10.82
N ALA A 40 -13.94 -3.62 -9.63
CA ALA A 40 -14.49 -4.03 -8.35
C ALA A 40 -14.12 -3.02 -7.24
N PRO A 41 -14.93 -2.88 -6.18
CA PRO A 41 -14.60 -2.00 -5.07
C PRO A 41 -13.32 -2.48 -4.34
N PRO A 42 -12.50 -1.56 -3.80
CA PRO A 42 -11.35 -1.92 -2.98
C PRO A 42 -11.75 -2.81 -1.79
N ARG A 43 -10.94 -3.83 -1.53
CA ARG A 43 -11.16 -4.74 -0.41
C ARG A 43 -10.71 -4.11 0.91
N ARG A 44 -11.40 -4.45 1.99
CA ARG A 44 -10.91 -4.15 3.34
C ARG A 44 -9.62 -4.92 3.61
N PHE A 45 -8.65 -4.25 4.21
CA PHE A 45 -7.38 -4.86 4.56
C PHE A 45 -7.56 -6.04 5.54
N GLU A 46 -8.48 -5.91 6.50
CA GLU A 46 -8.72 -6.96 7.51
C GLU A 46 -9.23 -8.27 6.89
N ASP A 47 -10.09 -8.17 5.88
CA ASP A 47 -10.62 -9.34 5.18
C ASP A 47 -9.53 -10.02 4.35
N TYR A 48 -8.72 -9.23 3.65
CA TYR A 48 -7.54 -9.73 2.95
C TYR A 48 -6.55 -10.43 3.89
N ALA A 49 -6.22 -9.82 5.04
CA ALA A 49 -5.29 -10.38 6.00
C ALA A 49 -5.81 -11.71 6.58
N ARG A 50 -7.10 -11.78 6.91
CA ARG A 50 -7.74 -13.01 7.42
C ARG A 50 -7.66 -14.17 6.41
N GLU A 51 -7.99 -13.90 5.15
CA GLU A 51 -7.91 -14.90 4.08
C GLU A 51 -6.47 -15.33 3.78
N THR A 52 -5.55 -14.37 3.79
CA THR A 52 -4.12 -14.61 3.53
C THR A 52 -3.52 -15.50 4.60
N VAL A 53 -3.77 -15.22 5.88
CA VAL A 53 -3.30 -16.07 6.99
C VAL A 53 -3.88 -17.49 6.90
N ALA A 54 -5.16 -17.63 6.54
CA ALA A 54 -5.80 -18.94 6.40
C ALA A 54 -5.22 -19.79 5.25
N SER A 55 -4.58 -19.15 4.26
CA SER A 55 -4.01 -19.81 3.08
C SER A 55 -2.49 -19.84 3.06
N TRP A 56 -1.83 -19.24 4.05
CA TRP A 56 -0.37 -19.16 4.12
C TRP A 56 0.23 -20.55 4.39
N ARG A 57 1.13 -21.00 3.50
CA ARG A 57 1.91 -22.23 3.65
C ARG A 57 3.38 -21.88 3.77
#